data_AF-A0A2K8U3U7-F1
#
_entry.id   AF-A0A2K8U3U7-F1
#
_cell.length_a   1.000
_cell.length_b   1.000
_cell.length_c   1.000
_cell.angle_alpha   90.00
_cell.angle_beta   90.00
_cell.angle_gamma   90.00
#
_symmetry.space_group_name_H-M   'P 1'
#
loop_
_entity.id
_entity.type
_entity.pdbx_description
1 polymer ?
#
loop_
_entity_poly.entity_id
_entity_poly.type
_entity_poly.pdbx_seq_one_letter_code
_entity_poly.pdbx_strand_id
1 'polypeptide(L)'
;MAKRAGQTLDWCLNHFTNANLLSAALDHLTLGRAALFLALLDPAGPTWPALDRAARDLTAAVDGLRAASQQQYIPLGLLPRALLHTLLQSPAAARADLDEAEQIASRGGMNLLLADCHLHRARLLRDRAELARARALIEHCGYRRRREELEDAETAAPGWS
;
A
#
# COMPACT_ATOMS: atom_id res chain seq x y z
N MET A 1 44.48 3.20 11.10
CA MET A 1 43.40 2.37 11.69
C MET A 1 42.15 3.18 12.10
N ALA A 2 42.27 4.45 12.52
CA ALA A 2 41.12 5.28 12.92
C ALA A 2 40.07 5.56 11.82
N LYS A 3 40.47 5.61 10.54
CA LYS A 3 39.57 5.91 9.40
C LYS A 3 38.55 4.79 9.12
N ARG A 4 38.89 3.53 9.44
CA ARG A 4 37.97 2.37 9.28
C ARG A 4 36.96 2.28 10.43
N ALA A 5 37.37 2.62 11.66
CA ALA A 5 36.47 2.66 12.81
C ALA A 5 35.36 3.71 12.65
N GLY A 6 35.67 4.89 12.09
CA GLY A 6 34.66 5.91 11.77
C GLY A 6 33.65 5.46 10.71
N GLN A 7 34.09 4.75 9.67
CA GLN A 7 33.20 4.19 8.64
C GLN A 7 32.32 3.06 9.18
N THR A 8 32.84 2.20 10.06
CA THR A 8 32.03 1.16 10.72
C THR A 8 31.02 1.75 11.70
N LEU A 9 31.38 2.83 12.41
CA LEU A 9 30.46 3.53 13.31
C LEU A 9 29.36 4.26 12.52
N ASP A 10 29.70 4.92 11.42
CA ASP A 10 28.75 5.58 10.52
C ASP A 10 27.83 4.54 9.82
N TRP A 11 28.39 3.39 9.42
CA TRP A 11 27.60 2.24 8.95
C TRP A 11 26.67 1.74 10.06
N CYS A 12 27.16 1.52 11.28
CA CYS A 12 26.29 1.08 12.37
C CYS A 12 25.20 2.10 12.71
N LEU A 13 25.55 3.37 12.86
CA LEU A 13 24.64 4.42 13.28
C LEU A 13 23.61 4.75 12.20
N ASN A 14 23.94 4.65 10.91
CA ASN A 14 22.99 4.97 9.82
C ASN A 14 22.28 3.74 9.25
N HIS A 15 22.93 2.57 9.18
CA HIS A 15 22.26 1.34 8.74
C HIS A 15 21.44 0.67 9.85
N PHE A 16 21.88 0.62 11.11
CA PHE A 16 21.04 0.03 12.16
C PHE A 16 19.87 0.93 12.55
N THR A 17 20.01 2.25 12.48
CA THR A 17 18.85 3.16 12.66
C THR A 17 17.87 3.02 11.51
N ASN A 18 18.31 3.03 10.25
CA ASN A 18 17.41 2.80 9.10
C ASN A 18 16.79 1.39 9.10
N ALA A 19 17.53 0.36 9.48
CA ALA A 19 16.99 -1.00 9.61
C ALA A 19 15.94 -1.08 10.74
N ASN A 20 16.16 -0.36 11.85
CA ASN A 20 15.18 -0.25 12.93
C ASN A 20 13.94 0.53 12.49
N LEU A 21 14.11 1.65 11.77
CA LEU A 21 13.00 2.42 11.22
C LEU A 21 12.18 1.61 10.20
N LEU A 22 12.85 0.87 9.32
CA LEU A 22 12.19 -0.02 8.37
C LEU A 22 11.43 -1.13 9.09
N SER A 23 12.06 -1.80 10.05
CA SER A 23 11.39 -2.86 10.83
C SER A 23 10.15 -2.33 11.52
N ALA A 24 10.27 -1.21 12.25
CA ALA A 24 9.14 -0.58 12.94
C ALA A 24 8.04 -0.17 11.96
N ALA A 25 8.41 0.37 10.79
CA ALA A 25 7.44 0.74 9.75
C ALA A 25 6.68 -0.49 9.19
N LEU A 26 7.36 -1.62 9.01
CA LEU A 26 6.75 -2.87 8.55
C LEU A 26 5.89 -3.53 9.64
N ASP A 27 6.25 -3.38 10.91
CA ASP A 27 5.42 -3.80 12.03
C ASP A 27 4.11 -3.00 12.07
N HIS A 28 4.20 -1.67 11.99
CA HIS A 28 3.03 -0.80 11.85
C HIS A 28 2.21 -1.13 10.61
N LEU A 29 2.84 -1.44 9.47
CA LEU A 29 2.12 -1.85 8.26
C LEU A 29 1.30 -3.13 8.51
N THR A 30 1.90 -4.10 9.18
CA THR A 30 1.24 -5.37 9.53
C THR A 30 0.07 -5.14 10.47
N LEU A 31 0.25 -4.35 11.53
CA LEU A 31 -0.80 -4.01 12.49
C LEU A 31 -1.95 -3.23 11.83
N GLY A 32 -1.63 -2.22 11.03
CA GLY A 32 -2.62 -1.39 10.35
C GLY A 32 -3.46 -2.16 9.35
N ARG A 33 -2.84 -3.06 8.56
CA ARG A 33 -3.55 -3.97 7.65
C ARG A 33 -4.44 -4.95 8.40
N ALA A 34 -3.94 -5.54 9.48
CA ALA A 34 -4.72 -6.46 10.30
C ALA A 34 -5.94 -5.76 10.91
N ALA A 35 -5.77 -4.58 11.50
CA ALA A 35 -6.86 -3.79 12.05
C ALA A 35 -7.91 -3.43 10.99
N LEU A 36 -7.46 -3.00 9.80
CA LEU A 36 -8.35 -2.69 8.68
C LEU A 36 -9.16 -3.89 8.21
N PHE A 37 -8.51 -5.05 8.01
CA PHE A 37 -9.22 -6.25 7.56
C PHE A 37 -10.16 -6.80 8.62
N LEU A 38 -9.78 -6.77 9.89
CA LEU A 38 -10.68 -7.13 10.98
C LEU A 38 -11.93 -6.24 10.99
N ALA A 39 -11.77 -4.93 10.79
CA ALA A 39 -12.92 -4.01 10.70
C ALA A 39 -13.82 -4.29 9.49
N LEU A 40 -13.27 -4.74 8.36
CA LEU A 40 -14.02 -5.07 7.15
C LEU A 40 -14.73 -6.43 7.23
N LEU A 41 -14.17 -7.37 7.99
CA LEU A 41 -14.71 -8.71 8.19
C LEU A 41 -15.73 -8.76 9.34
N ASP A 42 -15.81 -7.71 10.16
CA ASP A 42 -16.80 -7.61 11.23
C ASP A 42 -18.22 -7.53 10.62
N PRO A 43 -19.13 -8.48 10.94
CA PRO A 43 -20.51 -8.45 10.47
C PRO A 43 -21.29 -7.21 10.90
N ALA A 44 -20.90 -6.57 12.01
CA ALA A 44 -21.49 -5.32 12.48
C ALA A 44 -21.01 -4.10 11.67
N GLY A 45 -20.04 -4.29 10.79
CA GLY A 45 -19.39 -3.25 10.01
C GLY A 45 -18.24 -2.56 10.76
N PRO A 46 -17.49 -1.68 10.07
CA PRO A 46 -16.32 -1.03 10.64
C PRO A 46 -16.70 -0.02 11.72
N THR A 47 -16.10 -0.16 12.89
CA THR A 47 -16.27 0.79 14.01
C THR A 47 -15.18 1.87 14.00
N TRP A 48 -15.51 3.06 14.53
CA TRP A 48 -14.54 4.16 14.63
C TRP A 48 -13.24 3.75 15.35
N PRO A 49 -13.25 3.08 16.53
CA PRO A 49 -12.00 2.69 17.19
C PRO A 49 -11.11 1.75 16.37
N ALA A 50 -11.71 0.88 15.56
CA ALA A 50 -10.97 -0.01 14.68
C ALA A 50 -10.34 0.75 13.50
N LEU A 51 -11.10 1.65 12.87
CA LEU A 51 -10.60 2.50 11.77
C LEU A 51 -9.52 3.48 12.25
N ASP A 52 -9.69 4.06 13.43
CA ASP A 52 -8.74 4.98 14.05
C ASP A 52 -7.41 4.28 14.41
N ARG A 53 -7.46 3.03 14.89
CA ARG A 53 -6.26 2.20 15.06
C ARG A 53 -5.57 1.95 13.72
N ALA A 54 -6.32 1.50 12.71
CA ALA A 54 -5.76 1.29 11.38
C ALA A 54 -5.15 2.58 10.80
N ALA A 55 -5.78 3.74 11.03
CA ALA A 55 -5.29 5.04 10.59
C ALA A 55 -3.93 5.39 11.19
N ARG A 56 -3.78 5.24 12.51
CA ARG A 56 -2.50 5.50 13.19
C ARG A 56 -1.40 4.59 12.68
N ASP A 57 -1.66 3.30 12.61
CA ASP A 57 -0.65 2.31 12.20
C ASP A 57 -0.26 2.47 10.72
N LEU A 58 -1.23 2.68 9.82
CA LEU A 58 -0.92 2.90 8.40
C LEU A 58 -0.21 4.24 8.15
N THR A 59 -0.52 5.28 8.93
CA THR A 59 0.21 6.56 8.86
C THR A 59 1.65 6.38 9.34
N ALA A 60 1.85 5.77 10.51
CA ALA A 60 3.17 5.48 11.05
C ALA A 60 4.00 4.59 10.11
N ALA A 61 3.37 3.62 9.44
CA ALA A 61 4.02 2.80 8.44
C ALA A 61 4.53 3.64 7.25
N VAL A 62 3.67 4.46 6.64
CA VAL A 62 4.08 5.29 5.49
C VAL A 62 5.17 6.29 5.89
N ASP A 63 5.04 6.94 7.04
CA ASP A 63 6.03 7.89 7.53
C ASP A 63 7.37 7.22 7.84
N GLY A 64 7.34 6.05 8.47
CA GLY A 64 8.53 5.25 8.75
C GLY A 64 9.22 4.74 7.47
N LEU A 65 8.46 4.29 6.47
CA LEU A 65 9.01 3.88 5.17
C LEU A 65 9.69 5.03 4.43
N ARG A 66 9.13 6.25 4.53
CA ARG A 66 9.77 7.48 4.02
C ARG A 66 11.04 7.81 4.78
N ALA A 67 11.00 7.77 6.11
CA ALA A 67 12.15 8.06 6.96
C ALA A 67 13.32 7.07 6.71
N ALA A 68 13.00 5.78 6.51
CA ALA A 68 13.98 4.75 6.17
C ALA A 68 14.50 4.83 4.72
N SER A 69 14.03 5.80 3.93
CA SER A 69 14.37 6.00 2.51
C SER A 69 14.10 4.78 1.62
N GLN A 70 13.13 3.93 1.99
CA GLN A 70 12.79 2.71 1.26
C GLN A 70 11.60 2.94 0.31
N GLN A 71 11.82 3.70 -0.75
CA GLN A 71 10.76 4.12 -1.67
C GLN A 71 10.00 2.95 -2.28
N GLN A 72 10.68 1.82 -2.56
CA GLN A 72 10.07 0.63 -3.15
C GLN A 72 9.00 -0.03 -2.25
N TYR A 73 9.01 0.24 -0.95
CA TYR A 73 8.03 -0.30 -0.01
C TYR A 73 6.88 0.67 0.28
N ILE A 74 7.04 1.97 0.02
CA ILE A 74 6.01 2.99 0.31
C ILE A 74 4.63 2.61 -0.26
N PRO A 75 4.48 2.10 -1.50
CA PRO A 75 3.15 1.79 -2.01
C PRO A 75 2.46 0.66 -1.24
N LEU A 76 3.19 -0.22 -0.56
CA LEU A 76 2.60 -1.25 0.30
C LEU A 76 1.80 -0.65 1.47
N GLY A 77 2.19 0.55 1.93
CA GLY A 77 1.44 1.31 2.94
C GLY A 77 0.35 2.20 2.34
N LEU A 78 0.59 2.78 1.16
CA LEU A 78 -0.39 3.67 0.50
C LEU A 78 -1.66 2.94 0.06
N LEU A 79 -1.55 1.73 -0.50
CA LEU A 79 -2.71 0.96 -0.98
C LEU A 79 -3.76 0.67 0.12
N PRO A 80 -3.40 0.10 1.28
CA PRO A 80 -4.37 -0.10 2.37
C PRO A 80 -4.82 1.23 3.00
N ARG A 81 -3.97 2.28 3.00
CA ARG A 81 -4.37 3.61 3.51
C ARG A 81 -5.40 4.28 2.61
N ALA A 82 -5.31 4.11 1.29
CA ALA A 82 -6.32 4.55 0.33
C ALA A 82 -7.69 3.86 0.57
N LEU A 83 -7.68 2.55 0.85
CA LEU A 83 -8.89 1.82 1.23
C LEU A 83 -9.49 2.39 2.53
N LEU A 84 -8.66 2.61 3.55
CA LEU A 84 -9.09 3.24 4.79
C LEU A 84 -9.70 4.64 4.55
N HIS A 85 -9.07 5.48 3.72
CA HIS A 85 -9.61 6.80 3.37
C HIS A 85 -10.98 6.71 2.70
N THR A 86 -11.24 5.67 1.90
CA THR A 86 -12.57 5.40 1.34
C THR A 86 -13.59 5.10 2.44
N LEU A 87 -13.24 4.29 3.44
CA LEU A 87 -14.11 3.99 4.58
C LEU A 87 -14.40 5.24 5.42
N LEU A 88 -13.40 6.11 5.57
CA LEU A 88 -13.49 7.40 6.25
C LEU A 88 -14.12 8.51 5.39
N GLN A 89 -14.74 8.17 4.25
CA GLN A 89 -15.40 9.13 3.34
C GLN A 89 -14.48 10.29 2.91
N SER A 90 -13.20 10.00 2.70
CA SER A 90 -12.14 10.95 2.33
C SER A 90 -11.56 10.64 0.94
N PRO A 91 -12.35 10.78 -0.15
CA PRO A 91 -11.96 10.33 -1.49
C PRO A 91 -10.75 11.06 -2.06
N ALA A 92 -10.53 12.33 -1.71
CA ALA A 92 -9.36 13.09 -2.15
C ALA A 92 -8.05 12.50 -1.58
N ALA A 93 -8.06 12.10 -0.32
CA ALA A 93 -6.91 11.46 0.32
C ALA A 93 -6.65 10.06 -0.26
N ALA A 94 -7.72 9.29 -0.49
CA ALA A 94 -7.61 7.99 -1.16
C ALA A 94 -6.99 8.13 -2.57
N ARG A 95 -7.43 9.13 -3.33
CA ARG A 95 -6.88 9.43 -4.66
C ARG A 95 -5.40 9.78 -4.59
N ALA A 96 -5.01 10.68 -3.67
CA ALA A 96 -3.63 11.10 -3.51
C ALA A 96 -2.69 9.91 -3.21
N ASP A 97 -3.11 9.00 -2.32
CA ASP A 97 -2.35 7.79 -2.01
C ASP A 97 -2.18 6.87 -3.22
N LEU A 98 -3.24 6.67 -4.01
CA LEU A 98 -3.19 5.85 -5.22
C LEU A 98 -2.32 6.49 -6.32
N ASP A 99 -2.41 7.79 -6.50
CA ASP A 99 -1.63 8.55 -7.49
C ASP A 99 -0.13 8.48 -7.15
N GLU A 100 0.22 8.62 -5.88
CA GLU A 100 1.61 8.46 -5.44
C GLU A 100 2.10 7.02 -5.61
N ALA A 101 1.29 6.03 -5.22
CA ALA A 101 1.63 4.61 -5.37
C ALA A 101 1.93 4.25 -6.83
N GLU A 102 1.08 4.71 -7.75
CA GLU A 102 1.27 4.54 -9.20
C GLU A 102 2.53 5.27 -9.70
N GLN A 103 2.77 6.51 -9.24
CA GLN A 103 3.96 7.26 -9.63
C GLN A 103 5.26 6.53 -9.23
N ILE A 104 5.30 5.97 -8.02
CA ILE A 104 6.46 5.19 -7.55
C ILE A 104 6.60 3.92 -8.39
N ALA A 105 5.51 3.18 -8.58
CA ALA A 105 5.55 1.90 -9.30
C ALA A 105 5.96 2.08 -10.77
N SER A 106 5.42 3.10 -11.45
CA SER A 106 5.75 3.41 -12.84
C SER A 106 7.21 3.83 -13.02
N ARG A 107 7.72 4.74 -12.17
CA ARG A 107 9.13 5.18 -12.23
C ARG A 107 10.12 4.06 -11.89
N GLY A 108 9.73 3.16 -10.99
CA GLY A 108 10.55 2.00 -10.60
C GLY A 108 10.50 0.82 -11.57
N GLY A 109 9.67 0.87 -12.63
CA GLY A 109 9.44 -0.28 -13.52
C GLY A 109 8.80 -1.48 -12.79
N MET A 110 8.06 -1.23 -11.72
CA MET A 110 7.54 -2.26 -10.80
C MET A 110 6.16 -2.75 -11.26
N ASN A 111 6.12 -3.44 -12.40
CA ASN A 111 4.85 -3.79 -13.08
C ASN A 111 3.86 -4.59 -12.22
N LEU A 112 4.33 -5.45 -11.32
CA LEU A 112 3.46 -6.19 -10.40
C LEU A 112 2.73 -5.25 -9.42
N LEU A 113 3.44 -4.22 -8.94
CA LEU A 113 2.85 -3.24 -8.04
C LEU A 113 1.98 -2.24 -8.78
N LEU A 114 2.35 -1.90 -10.02
CA LEU A 114 1.52 -1.08 -10.90
C LEU A 114 0.18 -1.78 -11.19
N ALA A 115 0.20 -3.09 -11.43
CA ALA A 115 -1.01 -3.92 -11.53
C ALA A 115 -1.87 -3.83 -10.26
N ASP A 116 -1.26 -3.96 -9.07
CA ASP A 116 -1.97 -3.81 -7.79
C ASP A 116 -2.59 -2.40 -7.67
N CYS A 117 -1.87 -1.34 -8.06
CA CYS A 117 -2.39 0.03 -8.02
C CYS A 117 -3.64 0.20 -8.91
N HIS A 118 -3.57 -0.26 -10.16
CA HIS A 118 -4.70 -0.20 -11.09
C HIS A 118 -5.89 -1.04 -10.58
N LEU A 119 -5.64 -2.24 -10.04
CA LEU A 119 -6.69 -3.09 -9.51
C LEU A 119 -7.37 -2.45 -8.29
N HIS A 120 -6.59 -1.90 -7.36
CA HIS A 120 -7.12 -1.19 -6.20
C HIS A 120 -7.93 0.04 -6.61
N ARG A 121 -7.41 0.85 -7.56
CA ARG A 121 -8.11 2.03 -8.04
C ARG A 121 -9.43 1.66 -8.74
N ALA A 122 -9.41 0.66 -9.61
CA ALA A 122 -10.59 0.14 -10.28
C ALA A 122 -11.68 -0.26 -9.28
N ARG A 123 -11.32 -1.02 -8.24
CA ARG A 123 -12.27 -1.53 -7.25
C ARG A 123 -12.83 -0.42 -6.36
N LEU A 124 -11.99 0.51 -5.91
CA LEU A 124 -12.40 1.61 -5.03
C LEU A 124 -13.26 2.65 -5.74
N LEU A 125 -12.91 2.96 -6.99
CA LEU A 125 -13.50 4.08 -7.73
C LEU A 125 -14.43 3.61 -8.84
N ARG A 126 -14.67 2.30 -8.93
CA ARG A 126 -15.56 1.65 -9.91
C ARG A 126 -15.19 2.03 -11.34
N ASP A 127 -13.88 2.14 -11.60
CA ASP A 127 -13.32 2.58 -12.87
C ASP A 127 -12.97 1.38 -13.75
N ARG A 128 -13.73 1.20 -14.84
CA ARG A 128 -13.53 0.11 -15.81
C ARG A 128 -12.25 0.26 -16.64
N ALA A 129 -11.78 1.49 -16.87
CA ALA A 129 -10.55 1.72 -17.61
C ALA A 129 -9.32 1.36 -16.76
N GLU A 130 -9.37 1.62 -15.46
CA GLU A 130 -8.38 1.12 -14.50
C GLU A 130 -8.41 -0.41 -14.42
N LEU A 131 -9.61 -1.02 -14.45
CA LEU A 131 -9.73 -2.49 -14.44
C LEU A 131 -9.07 -3.13 -15.67
N ALA A 132 -9.29 -2.55 -16.86
CA ALA A 132 -8.65 -3.01 -18.09
C ALA A 132 -7.11 -2.88 -18.04
N ARG A 133 -6.60 -1.78 -17.45
CA ARG A 133 -5.15 -1.61 -17.23
C ARG A 133 -4.58 -2.65 -16.27
N ALA A 134 -5.29 -2.92 -15.17
CA ALA A 134 -4.92 -3.97 -14.23
C ALA A 134 -4.87 -5.33 -14.93
N ARG A 135 -5.90 -5.68 -15.71
CA ARG A 135 -5.98 -6.92 -16.51
C ARG A 135 -4.76 -7.09 -17.41
N ALA A 136 -4.47 -6.08 -18.22
CA ALA A 136 -3.36 -6.12 -19.17
C ALA A 136 -2.01 -6.37 -18.47
N LEU A 137 -1.75 -5.68 -17.36
CA LEU A 137 -0.50 -5.85 -16.60
C LEU A 137 -0.41 -7.19 -15.89
N ILE A 138 -1.52 -7.68 -15.30
CA ILE A 138 -1.58 -8.98 -14.63
C ILE A 138 -1.28 -10.10 -15.62
N GLU A 139 -1.86 -10.06 -16.82
CA GLU A 139 -1.58 -11.02 -17.88
C GLU A 139 -0.13 -10.92 -18.37
N HIS A 140 0.33 -9.72 -18.69
CA HIS A 140 1.69 -9.48 -19.19
C HIS A 140 2.77 -10.01 -18.23
N CYS A 141 2.57 -9.83 -16.92
CA CYS A 141 3.53 -10.28 -15.92
C CYS A 141 3.30 -11.73 -15.44
N GLY A 142 2.24 -12.40 -15.89
CA GLY A 142 1.83 -13.71 -15.37
C GLY A 142 1.49 -13.70 -13.87
N TYR A 143 0.93 -12.59 -13.37
CA TYR A 143 0.76 -12.33 -11.93
C TYR A 143 -0.44 -13.06 -11.33
N ARG A 144 -0.32 -14.38 -11.20
CA ARG A 144 -1.40 -15.28 -10.76
C ARG A 144 -2.00 -14.95 -9.39
N ARG A 145 -1.27 -14.28 -8.49
CA ARG A 145 -1.75 -13.94 -7.13
C ARG A 145 -2.98 -13.03 -7.14
N ARG A 146 -3.17 -12.20 -8.18
CA ARG A 146 -4.30 -11.27 -8.29
C ARG A 146 -5.43 -11.74 -9.20
N ARG A 147 -5.35 -12.98 -9.69
CA ARG A 147 -6.30 -13.49 -10.66
C ARG A 147 -7.73 -13.54 -10.12
N GLU A 148 -7.92 -14.13 -8.94
CA GLU A 148 -9.25 -14.25 -8.31
C GLU A 148 -9.85 -12.87 -8.04
N GLU A 149 -9.07 -11.98 -7.43
CA GLU A 149 -9.50 -10.61 -7.14
C GLU A 149 -9.86 -9.81 -8.41
N LEU A 150 -9.15 -10.05 -9.51
CA LEU A 150 -9.45 -9.47 -10.82
C LEU A 150 -10.74 -10.03 -11.42
N GLU A 151 -10.94 -11.36 -11.38
CA GLU A 151 -12.13 -12.03 -11.90
C GLU A 151 -13.40 -11.59 -11.13
N ASP A 152 -13.30 -11.43 -9.81
CA ASP A 152 -14.37 -10.87 -8.98
C ASP A 152 -14.70 -9.42 -9.40
N ALA A 153 -13.67 -8.61 -9.64
CA ALA A 153 -13.85 -7.22 -10.06
C ALA A 153 -14.46 -7.12 -11.47
N GLU A 154 -14.04 -7.97 -12.41
CA GLU A 154 -14.60 -8.08 -13.76
C GLU A 154 -16.06 -8.53 -13.73
N THR A 155 -16.41 -9.46 -12.85
CA THR A 155 -17.79 -9.92 -12.65
C THR A 155 -18.69 -8.81 -12.11
N ALA A 156 -18.16 -7.97 -11.21
CA ALA A 156 -18.89 -6.83 -10.66
C ALA A 156 -18.95 -5.61 -11.61
N ALA A 157 -17.99 -5.47 -12.53
CA ALA A 157 -17.81 -4.30 -13.38
C ALA A 157 -19.04 -3.86 -14.20
N PRO A 158 -19.89 -4.76 -14.74
CA PRO A 158 -21.11 -4.37 -15.44
C PRO A 158 -22.08 -3.54 -14.59
N GLY A 159 -22.05 -3.69 -13.26
CA GLY A 159 -22.87 -2.92 -12.32
C GLY A 159 -22.25 -1.60 -11.85
N TRP A 160 -21.03 -1.27 -12.30
CA TRP A 160 -20.40 0.01 -12.01
C TRP A 160 -21.00 1.07 -12.93
N SER A 161 -21.74 2.02 -12.36
CA SER A 161 -22.40 3.13 -13.07
C SER A 161 -21.42 4.19 -13.54
#